data_AF-A0A3B3WH27-F1
#
_entry.id   AF-A0A3B3WH27-F1
#
_cell.length_a   1.000
_cell.length_b   1.000
_cell.length_c   1.000
_cell.angle_alpha   90.00
_cell.angle_beta   90.00
_cell.angle_gamma   90.00
#
_symmetry.space_group_name_H-M   'P 1'
#
loop_
_entity.id
_entity.type
_entity.pdbx_description
1 polymer ?
#
loop_
_entity_poly.entity_id
_entity_poly.type
_entity_poly.pdbx_seq_one_letter_code
_entity_poly.pdbx_strand_id
1 'polypeptide(L)'
;MCNYVKSSDLWIFGSFKLLLMTTVTLVFQSFISLTDFNFLWQKSRSDVGNFDKEFTKMAVELTPTDKLFIMNLDQNEFQGFSYTNPEFVIQV
;
A
#
# COMPACT_ATOMS: atom_id res chain seq x y z
N MET A 1 46.08 36.59 -24.38
CA MET A 1 46.15 35.12 -24.40
C MET A 1 44.80 34.58 -23.93
N CYS A 2 43.81 34.41 -24.83
CA CYS A 2 42.49 33.88 -24.49
C CYS A 2 42.32 32.57 -25.24
N ASN A 3 42.32 31.45 -24.53
CA ASN A 3 42.25 30.12 -25.12
C ASN A 3 40.84 29.86 -25.64
N TYR A 4 40.73 29.64 -26.95
CA TYR A 4 39.52 29.21 -27.64
C TYR A 4 39.36 27.70 -27.39
N VAL A 5 38.48 27.32 -26.46
CA VAL A 5 38.05 25.93 -26.31
C VAL A 5 37.17 25.60 -27.52
N LYS A 6 37.54 24.59 -28.31
CA LYS A 6 36.83 24.23 -29.54
C LYS A 6 35.48 23.60 -29.18
N SER A 7 34.42 24.09 -29.83
CA SER A 7 33.04 23.62 -29.68
C SER A 7 32.87 22.09 -29.85
N SER A 8 33.78 21.42 -30.56
CA SER A 8 33.84 19.96 -30.70
C SER A 8 34.02 19.21 -29.38
N ASP A 9 34.68 19.81 -28.38
CA ASP A 9 35.00 19.15 -27.12
C ASP A 9 33.78 19.06 -26.19
N LEU A 10 32.82 19.98 -26.34
CA LEU A 10 31.55 20.00 -25.60
C LEU A 10 30.61 18.85 -25.98
N TRP A 11 30.71 18.32 -27.21
CA TRP A 11 29.88 17.20 -27.69
C TRP A 11 30.26 15.86 -27.03
N ILE A 12 31.55 15.67 -26.74
CA ILE A 12 32.05 14.46 -26.08
C ILE A 12 31.58 14.45 -24.62
N PHE A 13 31.65 15.59 -23.92
CA PHE A 13 31.12 15.73 -22.55
C PHE A 13 29.59 15.56 -22.49
N GLY A 14 28.85 16.08 -23.47
CA GLY A 14 27.40 15.91 -23.58
C GLY A 14 26.99 14.45 -23.79
N SER A 15 27.71 13.74 -24.66
CA SER A 15 27.46 12.33 -24.96
C SER A 15 27.79 11.43 -23.76
N PHE A 16 28.86 11.72 -23.02
CA PHE A 16 29.22 10.98 -21.80
C PHE A 16 28.22 11.21 -20.66
N LYS A 17 27.71 12.43 -20.50
CA LYS A 17 26.67 12.75 -19.50
C LYS A 17 25.33 12.10 -19.84
N LEU A 18 24.97 12.05 -21.11
CA LEU A 18 23.78 11.34 -21.58
C LEU A 18 23.92 9.81 -21.42
N LEU A 19 25.11 9.25 -21.67
CA LEU A 19 25.41 7.82 -21.46
C LEU A 19 25.37 7.44 -19.98
N LEU A 20 25.92 8.29 -19.09
CA LEU A 20 25.85 8.10 -17.64
C LEU A 20 24.40 8.21 -17.14
N MET A 21 23.63 9.17 -17.64
CA MET A 21 22.21 9.33 -17.26
C MET A 21 21.33 8.19 -17.79
N THR A 22 21.58 7.70 -19.00
CA THR A 22 20.84 6.56 -19.57
C THR A 22 21.20 5.24 -18.90
N THR A 23 22.48 4.99 -18.57
CA THR A 23 22.89 3.81 -17.80
C THR A 23 22.36 3.83 -16.37
N VAL A 24 22.38 4.98 -15.68
CA VAL A 24 21.75 5.14 -14.35
C VAL A 24 20.23 4.91 -14.43
N THR A 25 19.56 5.41 -15.49
CA THR A 25 18.12 5.19 -15.69
C THR A 25 17.79 3.73 -15.98
N LEU A 26 18.59 3.04 -16.80
CA LEU A 26 18.37 1.62 -17.11
C LEU A 26 18.64 0.71 -15.90
N VAL A 27 19.63 1.04 -15.06
CA VAL A 27 19.85 0.37 -13.76
C VAL A 27 18.68 0.62 -12.82
N PHE A 28 18.12 1.84 -12.80
CA PHE A 28 16.91 2.15 -12.04
C PHE A 28 15.69 1.34 -12.53
N GLN A 29 15.53 1.22 -13.85
CA GLN A 29 14.43 0.47 -14.47
C GLN A 29 14.53 -1.03 -14.22
N SER A 30 15.75 -1.58 -14.11
CA SER A 30 15.98 -2.99 -13.78
C SER A 30 15.91 -3.27 -12.28
N PHE A 31 16.17 -2.29 -11.40
CA PHE A 31 15.89 -2.39 -9.96
C PHE A 31 14.39 -2.34 -9.61
N ILE A 32 13.57 -1.68 -10.43
CA ILE A 32 12.10 -1.65 -10.27
C ILE A 32 11.45 -2.98 -10.74
N SER A 33 12.24 -4.01 -11.08
CA SER A 33 11.73 -5.33 -11.50
C SER A 33 11.44 -6.31 -10.36
N LEU A 34 11.65 -5.97 -9.09
CA LEU A 34 11.53 -6.96 -7.98
C LEU A 34 10.72 -6.51 -6.77
N THR A 35 10.09 -5.35 -6.82
CA THR A 35 9.04 -5.01 -5.85
C THR A 35 7.85 -4.48 -6.61
N ASP A 36 6.76 -5.23 -6.54
CA ASP A 36 5.48 -4.92 -7.12
C ASP A 36 5.05 -3.48 -6.81
N PHE A 37 5.30 -2.55 -7.74
CA PHE A 37 4.77 -1.17 -7.68
C PHE A 37 3.23 -1.14 -7.65
N ASN A 38 2.59 -2.30 -7.90
CA ASN A 38 1.15 -2.52 -7.85
C ASN A 38 0.63 -3.07 -6.50
N PHE A 39 1.49 -3.34 -5.52
CA PHE A 39 1.08 -4.08 -4.32
C PHE A 39 0.49 -3.20 -3.21
N LEU A 40 0.80 -1.91 -3.16
CA LEU A 40 0.38 -1.04 -2.04
C LEU A 40 -0.75 -0.05 -2.39
N TRP A 41 -1.25 -0.04 -3.63
CA TRP A 41 -2.31 0.87 -4.02
C TRP A 41 -3.68 0.24 -3.83
N GLN A 42 -4.47 0.82 -2.91
CA GLN A 42 -5.86 0.43 -2.71
C GLN A 42 -6.69 0.72 -3.96
N LYS A 43 -7.20 -0.33 -4.61
CA LYS A 43 -7.90 -0.21 -5.90
C LYS A 43 -9.35 0.26 -5.76
N SER A 44 -9.98 -0.04 -4.61
CA SER A 44 -11.38 0.29 -4.33
C SER A 44 -11.64 0.40 -2.83
N ARG A 45 -12.77 1.00 -2.42
CA ARG A 45 -13.14 1.14 -1.00
C ARG A 45 -13.24 -0.20 -0.26
N SER A 46 -13.54 -1.28 -0.97
CA SER A 46 -13.66 -2.65 -0.44
C SER A 46 -12.47 -3.54 -0.82
N ASP A 47 -11.36 -2.98 -1.27
CA ASP A 47 -10.17 -3.75 -1.62
C ASP A 47 -9.53 -4.37 -0.37
N VAL A 48 -9.32 -5.68 -0.43
CA VAL A 48 -8.73 -6.48 0.65
C VAL A 48 -7.38 -7.06 0.26
N GLY A 49 -6.74 -6.55 -0.81
CA GLY A 49 -5.47 -7.06 -1.34
C GLY A 49 -4.30 -7.07 -0.36
N ASN A 50 -4.37 -6.25 0.71
CA ASN A 50 -3.37 -6.18 1.77
C ASN A 50 -3.62 -7.17 2.93
N PHE A 51 -4.69 -7.96 2.88
CA PHE A 51 -5.03 -8.99 3.87
C PHE A 51 -4.71 -10.39 3.32
N ASP A 52 -4.51 -11.36 4.22
CA ASP A 52 -4.33 -12.74 3.81
C ASP A 52 -5.58 -13.24 3.06
N LYS A 53 -5.35 -13.89 1.92
CA LYS A 53 -6.39 -14.44 1.07
C LYS A 53 -7.15 -15.56 1.77
N GLU A 54 -6.55 -16.27 2.72
CA GLU A 54 -7.25 -17.30 3.48
C GLU A 54 -8.43 -16.71 4.26
N PHE A 55 -8.26 -15.55 4.91
CA PHE A 55 -9.35 -14.89 5.63
C PHE A 55 -10.43 -14.33 4.70
N THR A 56 -10.04 -13.71 3.59
CA THR A 56 -10.98 -13.04 2.66
C THR A 56 -11.79 -14.01 1.80
N LYS A 57 -11.36 -15.27 1.68
CA LYS A 57 -12.08 -16.32 0.94
C LYS A 57 -13.15 -17.02 1.78
N MET A 58 -13.05 -16.95 3.10
CA MET A 58 -14.03 -17.58 3.99
C MET A 58 -15.39 -16.88 3.87
N ALA A 59 -16.46 -17.64 4.08
CA ALA A 59 -17.80 -17.08 4.18
C ALA A 59 -17.90 -16.16 5.40
N VAL A 60 -18.59 -15.03 5.27
CA VAL A 60 -18.84 -14.11 6.38
C VAL A 60 -20.01 -14.65 7.19
N GLU A 61 -19.71 -15.52 8.14
CA GLU A 61 -20.70 -16.13 9.04
C GLU A 61 -20.29 -16.03 10.50
N LEU A 62 -21.28 -15.98 11.39
CA LEU A 62 -21.06 -16.05 12.82
C LEU A 62 -21.06 -17.52 13.23
N THR A 63 -20.06 -17.94 14.00
CA THR A 63 -20.03 -19.27 14.58
C THR A 63 -21.30 -19.50 15.41
N PRO A 64 -22.07 -20.56 15.13
CA PRO A 64 -23.27 -20.87 15.92
C PRO A 64 -22.91 -21.02 17.40
N THR A 65 -23.62 -20.30 18.26
CA THR A 65 -23.42 -20.37 19.72
C THR A 65 -24.56 -21.13 20.38
N ASP A 66 -24.24 -21.96 21.37
CA ASP A 66 -25.25 -22.69 22.15
C ASP A 66 -26.00 -21.74 23.10
N LYS A 67 -27.32 -21.71 22.95
CA LYS A 67 -28.21 -20.85 23.75
C LYS A 67 -28.14 -21.18 25.24
N LEU A 68 -27.93 -22.44 25.61
CA LEU A 68 -27.83 -22.84 27.01
C LEU A 68 -26.57 -22.28 27.66
N PHE A 69 -25.47 -22.22 26.93
CA PHE A 69 -24.24 -21.57 27.40
C PHE A 69 -24.45 -20.06 27.58
N ILE A 70 -25.09 -19.39 26.61
CA ILE A 70 -25.36 -17.95 26.68
C ILE A 70 -26.26 -17.61 27.89
N MET A 71 -27.29 -18.41 28.14
CA MET A 71 -28.23 -18.19 29.26
C MET A 71 -27.58 -18.34 30.63
N ASN A 72 -26.49 -19.10 30.73
CA ASN A 72 -25.77 -19.32 31.98
C ASN A 72 -24.71 -18.25 32.27
N LEU A 73 -24.53 -17.26 31.37
CA LEU A 73 -23.61 -16.14 31.58
C LEU A 73 -24.29 -15.03 32.39
N ASP A 74 -23.58 -14.46 33.37
CA ASP A 74 -24.02 -13.25 34.07
C ASP A 74 -23.95 -12.05 33.12
N GLN A 75 -25.12 -11.52 32.74
CA GLN A 75 -25.22 -10.38 31.82
C GLN A 75 -24.77 -9.07 32.48
N ASN A 76 -24.71 -9.00 33.81
CA ASN A 76 -24.32 -7.77 34.49
C ASN A 76 -22.83 -7.45 34.34
N GLU A 77 -22.00 -8.44 34.04
CA GLU A 77 -20.57 -8.23 33.74
C GLU A 77 -20.34 -7.35 32.50
N PHE A 78 -21.34 -7.26 31.61
CA PHE A 78 -21.29 -6.47 30.39
C PHE A 78 -22.01 -5.12 30.51
N GLN A 79 -22.39 -4.70 31.73
CA GLN A 79 -22.96 -3.37 31.94
C GLN A 79 -21.95 -2.28 31.54
N GLY A 80 -22.43 -1.28 30.78
CA GLY A 80 -21.57 -0.22 30.24
C GLY A 80 -20.78 -0.61 28.99
N PHE A 81 -20.99 -1.81 28.41
CA PHE A 81 -20.32 -2.22 27.16
C PHE A 81 -20.75 -1.38 25.94
N SER A 82 -22.00 -0.89 25.94
CA SER A 82 -22.53 -0.12 24.81
C SER A 82 -21.86 1.25 24.68
N TYR A 83 -21.18 1.48 23.56
CA TYR A 83 -20.58 2.76 23.20
C TYR A 83 -20.90 3.10 21.75
N THR A 84 -21.15 4.37 21.47
CA THR A 84 -21.27 4.90 20.10
C THR A 84 -20.48 6.20 20.06
N ASN A 85 -19.60 6.34 19.07
CA ASN A 85 -18.82 7.57 18.90
C ASN A 85 -19.76 8.74 18.57
N PRO A 86 -19.85 9.80 19.39
CA PRO A 86 -20.74 10.94 19.13
C PRO A 86 -20.33 11.75 17.88
N GLU A 87 -19.06 11.67 17.46
CA GLU A 87 -18.54 12.36 16.28
C GLU A 87 -18.81 11.60 14.97
N PHE A 88 -19.50 10.45 15.04
CA PHE A 88 -19.79 9.65 13.86
C PHE A 88 -20.93 10.26 13.04
N VAL A 89 -20.57 11.10 12.06
CA VAL A 89 -21.51 11.69 11.10
C VAL A 89 -21.71 10.73 9.92
N ILE A 90 -22.92 10.17 9.82
CA ILE A 90 -23.32 9.38 8.64
C ILE A 90 -23.63 10.37 7.51
N GLN A 91 -22.79 10.39 6.48
CA GLN A 91 -23.14 11.01 5.21
C GLN A 91 -24.12 10.07 4.50
N VAL A 92 -25.40 10.40 4.53
CA VAL A 92 -26.48 9.71 3.81
C VAL A 92 -26.51 10.17 2.36
#